data_AF-A0A842NLU3-F1
#
_entry.id   AF-A0A842NLU3-F1
#
_cell.length_a   1.000
_cell.length_b   1.000
_cell.length_c   1.000
_cell.angle_alpha   90.00
_cell.angle_beta   90.00
_cell.angle_gamma   90.00
#
_symmetry.space_group_name_H-M   'P 1'
#
loop_
_entity.id
_entity.type
_entity.pdbx_description
1 polymer ?
#
loop_
_entity_poly.entity_id
_entity_poly.type
_entity_poly.pdbx_seq_one_letter_code
_entity_poly.pdbx_strand_id
1 'polypeptide(L)'
;MKAIYRREIRKLYNPLKEKIGVTKSSVFLKLLISRKNKIRDFVSSAGITSSLIDKRLCKELEEKGFIVKHPNDFHIYCLTASGLWNYEKSRENIDLESLLKEFDSEYFSTTTNPISDTGKIILFSLLCNRNFSKKCAITMESDHINSHYNIVWLNFTILAKDILLKAKIISGKKKYAFETNNNKTYLMQRDNNLVEQTNGIYQRLGKVHFLNVTDKQRNISVRKLRALIKLIITENFESVEQIQIIKNAIKTFARIQRHKISPDQSYLDIKSTRSIINIFDEEYL
;
A
#
# COMPACT_ATOMS: atom_id res chain seq x y z
N MET A 1 -11.62 15.63 -33.94
CA MET A 1 -10.56 16.67 -34.06
C MET A 1 -10.31 16.96 -35.53
N LYS A 2 -10.14 18.24 -35.95
CA LYS A 2 -9.84 18.60 -37.35
C LYS A 2 -8.52 17.95 -37.81
N ALA A 3 -8.43 17.55 -39.08
CA ALA A 3 -7.25 16.85 -39.60
C ALA A 3 -5.94 17.65 -39.46
N ILE A 4 -6.03 18.97 -39.66
CA ILE A 4 -4.92 19.90 -39.53
C ILE A 4 -4.37 19.93 -38.09
N TYR A 5 -5.24 19.94 -37.07
CA TYR A 5 -4.81 19.89 -35.67
C TYR A 5 -4.16 18.55 -35.31
N ARG A 6 -4.68 17.43 -35.86
CA ARG A 6 -4.07 16.11 -35.65
C ARG A 6 -2.63 16.08 -36.15
N ARG A 7 -2.34 16.72 -37.28
CA ARG A 7 -0.98 16.79 -37.84
C ARG A 7 -0.01 17.53 -36.92
N GLU A 8 -0.42 18.67 -36.37
CA GLU A 8 0.44 19.45 -35.48
C GLU A 8 0.61 18.77 -34.11
N ILE A 9 -0.46 18.24 -33.53
CA ILE A 9 -0.38 17.51 -32.25
C ILE A 9 0.48 16.24 -32.38
N ARG A 10 0.48 15.57 -33.54
CA ARG A 10 1.34 14.41 -33.79
C ARG A 10 2.83 14.70 -33.54
N LYS A 11 3.28 15.93 -33.81
CA LYS A 11 4.67 16.36 -33.59
C LYS A 11 5.05 16.39 -32.11
N LEU A 12 4.10 16.70 -31.22
CA LEU A 12 4.28 16.64 -29.77
C LEU A 12 4.05 15.22 -29.21
N TYR A 13 3.10 14.50 -29.81
CA TYR A 13 2.73 13.15 -29.37
C TYR A 13 3.84 12.13 -29.58
N ASN A 14 4.52 12.14 -30.74
CA ASN A 14 5.54 11.13 -31.05
C ASN A 14 6.72 11.15 -30.06
N PRO A 15 7.37 12.31 -29.76
CA PRO A 15 8.42 12.38 -28.75
C PRO A 15 7.94 11.91 -27.37
N LEU A 16 6.70 12.25 -27.00
CA LEU A 16 6.10 11.83 -25.73
C LEU A 16 5.91 10.30 -25.69
N LYS A 17 5.39 9.71 -26.77
CA LYS A 17 5.19 8.25 -26.91
C LYS A 17 6.52 7.50 -26.82
N GLU A 18 7.55 8.00 -27.50
CA GLU A 18 8.90 7.42 -27.48
C GLU A 18 9.50 7.45 -26.07
N LYS A 19 9.38 8.56 -25.35
CA LYS A 19 9.89 8.69 -23.98
C LYS A 19 9.21 7.79 -22.96
N ILE A 20 7.91 7.57 -23.12
CA ILE A 20 7.16 6.69 -22.23
C ILE A 20 7.40 5.20 -22.61
N GLY A 21 7.91 4.95 -23.82
CA GLY A 21 8.28 3.60 -24.28
C GLY A 21 7.08 2.73 -24.62
N VAL A 22 5.98 3.35 -25.06
CA VAL A 22 4.73 2.63 -25.32
C VAL A 22 4.64 2.22 -26.79
N THR A 23 4.51 0.92 -27.07
CA THR A 23 4.36 0.43 -28.46
C THR A 23 2.89 0.29 -28.86
N LYS A 24 2.07 -0.36 -28.03
CA LYS A 24 0.66 -0.68 -28.34
C LYS A 24 -0.39 -0.07 -27.40
N SER A 25 -0.04 0.45 -26.23
CA SER A 25 -1.01 1.06 -25.31
C SER A 25 -1.19 2.57 -25.53
N SER A 26 -2.26 3.11 -24.95
CA SER A 26 -2.53 4.56 -24.93
C SER A 26 -1.48 5.28 -24.07
N VAL A 27 -0.93 6.36 -24.62
CA VAL A 27 -0.03 7.27 -23.91
C VAL A 27 -0.80 7.98 -22.79
N PHE A 28 -2.06 8.33 -23.03
CA PHE A 28 -2.94 8.96 -22.04
C PHE A 28 -3.12 8.08 -20.81
N LEU A 29 -3.54 6.82 -20.97
CA LEU A 29 -3.73 5.89 -19.86
C LEU A 29 -2.44 5.70 -19.07
N LYS A 30 -1.31 5.52 -19.77
CA LYS A 30 -0.02 5.31 -19.13
C LYS A 30 0.42 6.50 -18.27
N LEU A 31 0.14 7.73 -18.73
CA LEU A 31 0.40 8.94 -17.95
C LEU A 31 -0.54 9.05 -16.76
N LEU A 32 -1.81 8.66 -16.89
CA LEU A 32 -2.81 8.78 -15.84
C LEU A 32 -2.47 7.94 -14.59
N ILE A 33 -1.87 6.77 -14.79
CA ILE A 33 -1.44 5.86 -13.70
C ILE A 33 0.01 6.14 -13.22
N SER A 34 0.70 7.09 -13.86
CA SER A 34 2.09 7.39 -13.54
C SER A 34 2.22 8.35 -12.36
N ARG A 35 3.34 8.29 -11.64
CA ARG A 35 3.65 9.25 -10.57
C ARG A 35 3.77 10.67 -11.13
N LYS A 36 3.23 11.67 -10.42
CA LYS A 36 3.23 13.10 -10.79
C LYS A 36 4.58 13.62 -11.30
N ASN A 37 5.68 13.30 -10.61
CA ASN A 37 7.02 13.77 -11.01
C ASN A 37 7.44 13.19 -12.37
N LYS A 38 7.21 11.89 -12.60
CA LYS A 38 7.50 11.25 -13.89
C LYS A 38 6.67 11.86 -15.01
N ILE A 39 5.39 12.16 -14.78
CA ILE A 39 4.54 12.83 -15.78
C ILE A 39 5.16 14.17 -16.17
N ARG A 40 5.55 14.99 -15.18
CA ARG A 40 6.18 16.29 -15.44
C ARG A 40 7.45 16.13 -16.28
N ASP A 41 8.31 15.17 -15.95
CA ASP A 41 9.55 14.91 -16.68
C ASP A 41 9.29 14.44 -18.12
N PHE A 42 8.31 13.58 -18.34
CA PHE A 42 7.93 13.13 -19.69
C PHE A 42 7.39 14.29 -20.53
N VAL A 43 6.47 15.08 -19.97
CA VAL A 43 5.81 16.16 -20.71
C VAL A 43 6.76 17.32 -20.99
N SER A 44 7.58 17.72 -20.02
CA SER A 44 8.54 18.82 -20.21
C SER A 44 9.56 18.48 -21.28
N SER A 45 10.09 17.26 -21.22
CA SER A 45 11.19 16.85 -22.07
C SER A 45 10.73 16.38 -23.46
N ALA A 46 9.44 16.13 -23.67
CA ALA A 46 8.82 15.90 -24.98
C ALA A 46 8.33 17.18 -25.67
N GLY A 47 8.52 18.34 -25.04
CA GLY A 47 8.17 19.63 -25.64
C GLY A 47 8.93 19.89 -26.93
N ILE A 48 8.31 20.65 -27.84
CA ILE A 48 8.92 21.02 -29.12
C ILE A 48 8.99 22.53 -29.28
N THR A 49 10.00 23.00 -30.02
CA THR A 49 10.18 24.43 -30.28
C THR A 49 9.04 24.99 -31.14
N SER A 50 8.62 26.20 -30.81
CA SER A 50 7.57 26.98 -31.49
C SER A 50 7.79 27.13 -32.99
N SER A 51 9.03 27.07 -33.48
CA SER A 51 9.38 27.08 -34.90
C SER A 51 8.89 25.83 -35.66
N LEU A 52 8.64 24.71 -34.96
CA LEU A 52 8.20 23.44 -35.55
C LEU A 52 6.67 23.34 -35.67
N ILE A 53 5.94 24.30 -35.10
CA ILE A 53 4.48 24.37 -35.16
C ILE A 53 4.09 25.58 -36.02
N ASP A 54 3.09 25.42 -36.88
CA ASP A 54 2.53 26.55 -37.63
C ASP A 54 2.02 27.64 -36.67
N LYS A 55 2.52 28.86 -36.82
CA LYS A 55 2.21 29.99 -35.90
C LYS A 55 0.72 30.29 -35.79
N ARG A 56 -0.05 30.18 -36.88
CA ARG A 56 -1.49 30.45 -36.87
C ARG A 56 -2.23 29.36 -36.11
N LEU A 57 -1.87 28.10 -36.36
CA LEU A 57 -2.46 26.96 -35.66
C LEU A 57 -2.04 26.88 -34.20
N CYS A 58 -0.85 27.36 -33.87
CA CYS A 58 -0.33 27.35 -32.51
C CYS A 58 -1.24 28.12 -31.54
N LYS A 59 -1.65 29.33 -31.93
CA LYS A 59 -2.58 30.15 -31.14
C LYS A 59 -3.94 29.45 -30.97
N GLU A 60 -4.49 28.87 -32.04
CA GLU A 60 -5.76 28.12 -31.97
C GLU A 60 -5.67 26.88 -31.06
N LEU A 61 -4.54 26.16 -31.10
CA LEU A 61 -4.31 24.96 -30.27
C LEU A 61 -4.15 25.33 -28.79
N GLU A 62 -3.51 26.46 -28.50
CA GLU A 62 -3.35 27.01 -27.16
C GLU A 62 -4.70 27.50 -26.61
N GLU A 63 -5.49 28.25 -27.40
CA GLU A 63 -6.84 28.71 -27.04
C GLU A 63 -7.81 27.55 -26.77
N LYS A 64 -7.66 26.43 -27.49
CA LYS A 64 -8.41 25.19 -27.24
C LYS A 64 -7.88 24.39 -26.05
N GLY A 65 -6.78 24.81 -25.44
CA GLY A 65 -6.12 24.14 -24.32
C GLY A 65 -5.50 22.80 -24.70
N PHE A 66 -5.18 22.56 -25.97
CA PHE A 66 -4.53 21.31 -26.41
C PHE A 66 -3.02 21.34 -26.22
N ILE A 67 -2.41 22.51 -26.28
CA ILE A 67 -1.00 22.73 -25.99
C ILE A 67 -0.85 23.88 -24.99
N VAL A 68 0.29 23.95 -24.33
CA VAL A 68 0.65 25.04 -23.42
C VAL A 68 2.13 25.36 -23.56
N LYS A 69 2.52 26.60 -23.31
CA LYS A 69 3.95 26.97 -23.25
C LYS A 69 4.62 26.31 -22.05
N HIS A 70 5.88 25.93 -22.22
CA HIS A 70 6.68 25.41 -21.13
C HIS A 70 6.89 26.50 -20.07
N PRO A 71 6.74 26.20 -18.76
CA PRO A 71 6.79 27.22 -17.71
C PRO A 71 8.14 27.95 -17.60
N ASN A 72 9.23 27.30 -18.04
CA ASN A 72 10.58 27.85 -17.98
C ASN A 72 11.13 28.25 -19.37
N ASP A 73 10.37 28.03 -20.46
CA ASP A 73 10.81 28.38 -21.82
C ASP A 73 9.61 28.69 -22.72
N PHE A 74 9.40 29.97 -23.00
CA PHE A 74 8.27 30.44 -23.83
C PHE A 74 8.38 30.04 -25.31
N HIS A 75 9.55 29.55 -25.74
CA HIS A 75 9.75 29.05 -27.09
C HIS A 75 9.40 27.56 -27.22
N ILE A 76 9.11 26.86 -26.13
CA ILE A 76 8.74 25.44 -26.14
C ILE A 76 7.24 25.29 -25.86
N TYR A 77 6.58 24.44 -26.65
CA TYR A 77 5.22 23.99 -26.38
C TYR A 77 5.20 22.55 -25.90
N CYS A 78 4.30 22.27 -24.96
CA CYS A 78 4.04 20.94 -24.41
C CYS A 78 2.59 20.54 -24.68
N LEU A 79 2.35 19.23 -24.82
CA LEU A 79 1.00 18.68 -24.98
C LEU A 79 0.27 18.67 -23.62
N THR A 80 -0.98 19.12 -23.59
CA THR A 80 -1.82 19.01 -22.39
C THR A 80 -2.51 17.65 -22.33
N ALA A 81 -3.06 17.29 -21.17
CA ALA A 81 -3.93 16.11 -21.05
C ALA A 81 -5.14 16.19 -22.01
N SER A 82 -5.74 17.38 -22.17
CA SER A 82 -6.85 17.61 -23.11
C SER A 82 -6.43 17.38 -24.56
N GLY A 83 -5.26 17.90 -24.96
CA GLY A 83 -4.71 17.71 -26.31
C GLY A 83 -4.41 16.23 -26.60
N LEU A 84 -3.82 15.54 -25.62
CA LEU A 84 -3.51 14.11 -25.71
C LEU A 84 -4.77 13.25 -25.83
N TRP A 85 -5.76 13.46 -24.95
CA TRP A 85 -7.04 12.75 -24.99
C TRP A 85 -7.76 12.93 -26.32
N ASN A 86 -7.91 14.18 -26.77
CA ASN A 86 -8.62 14.46 -28.01
C ASN A 86 -7.89 13.90 -29.23
N TYR A 87 -6.56 13.87 -29.20
CA TYR A 87 -5.76 13.26 -30.27
C TYR A 87 -5.94 11.74 -30.30
N GLU A 88 -5.73 11.03 -29.19
CA GLU A 88 -5.85 9.57 -29.14
C GLU A 88 -7.29 9.09 -29.39
N LYS A 89 -8.29 9.78 -28.82
CA LYS A 89 -9.72 9.50 -29.09
C LYS A 89 -10.06 9.67 -30.57
N SER A 90 -9.51 10.69 -31.23
CA SER A 90 -9.74 10.92 -32.67
C SER A 90 -9.06 9.91 -33.60
N ARG A 91 -8.28 8.98 -33.02
CA ARG A 91 -7.60 7.88 -33.70
C ARG A 91 -8.09 6.51 -33.24
N GLU A 92 -9.13 6.45 -32.41
CA GLU A 92 -9.66 5.21 -31.84
C GLU A 92 -8.60 4.43 -31.03
N ASN A 93 -7.55 5.12 -30.56
CA ASN A 93 -6.52 4.53 -29.71
C ASN A 93 -7.00 4.36 -28.25
N ILE A 94 -8.08 5.05 -27.88
CA ILE A 94 -8.68 5.05 -26.55
C ILE A 94 -10.17 5.37 -26.68
N ASP A 95 -10.97 4.69 -25.88
CA ASP A 95 -12.39 4.97 -25.69
C ASP A 95 -12.74 5.10 -24.20
N LEU A 96 -13.99 5.45 -23.92
CA LEU A 96 -14.45 5.64 -22.55
C LEU A 96 -14.41 4.32 -21.75
N GLU A 97 -14.72 3.19 -22.39
CA GLU A 97 -14.75 1.90 -21.73
C GLU A 97 -13.34 1.47 -21.27
N SER A 98 -12.33 1.66 -22.11
CA SER A 98 -10.92 1.41 -21.80
C SER A 98 -10.44 2.30 -20.66
N LEU A 99 -10.88 3.56 -20.63
CA LEU A 99 -10.58 4.47 -19.52
C LEU A 99 -11.19 3.98 -18.21
N LEU A 100 -12.48 3.62 -18.21
CA LEU A 100 -13.16 3.11 -17.02
C LEU A 100 -12.52 1.82 -16.51
N LYS A 101 -12.18 0.89 -17.40
CA LYS A 101 -11.47 -0.36 -17.03
C LYS A 101 -10.13 -0.09 -16.36
N GLU A 102 -9.34 0.86 -16.87
CA GLU A 102 -8.05 1.21 -16.26
C GLU A 102 -8.25 1.82 -14.85
N PHE A 103 -9.27 2.68 -14.69
CA PHE A 103 -9.63 3.24 -13.38
C PHE A 103 -10.05 2.16 -12.40
N ASP A 104 -10.92 1.24 -12.84
CA ASP A 104 -11.37 0.12 -12.02
C ASP A 104 -10.19 -0.75 -11.59
N SER A 105 -9.27 -1.07 -12.51
CA SER A 105 -8.11 -1.90 -12.19
C SER A 105 -7.13 -1.24 -11.24
N GLU A 106 -6.91 0.07 -11.32
CA GLU A 106 -5.87 0.74 -10.53
C GLU A 106 -6.37 1.29 -9.19
N TYR A 107 -7.63 1.74 -9.13
CA TYR A 107 -8.15 2.45 -7.95
C TYR A 107 -9.28 1.70 -7.25
N PHE A 108 -9.99 0.82 -7.95
CA PHE A 108 -11.13 0.07 -7.39
C PHE A 108 -10.87 -1.43 -7.28
N SER A 109 -9.72 -1.91 -7.79
CA SER A 109 -9.32 -3.30 -7.56
C SER A 109 -8.96 -3.48 -6.10
N THR A 110 -9.66 -4.39 -5.44
CA THR A 110 -9.22 -4.90 -4.15
C THR A 110 -8.00 -5.77 -4.44
N THR A 111 -6.80 -5.23 -4.28
CA THR A 111 -5.58 -6.02 -4.44
C THR A 111 -5.59 -7.17 -3.43
N THR A 112 -5.86 -8.38 -3.93
CA THR A 112 -5.80 -9.64 -3.17
C THR A 112 -4.36 -10.11 -3.00
N ASN A 113 -3.41 -9.18 -2.84
CA ASN A 113 -2.02 -9.57 -2.67
C ASN A 113 -1.91 -10.33 -1.35
N PRO A 114 -1.49 -11.61 -1.38
CA PRO A 114 -1.37 -12.41 -0.17
C PRO A 114 -0.45 -11.72 0.83
N ILE A 115 -0.79 -11.80 2.11
CA ILE A 115 0.05 -11.18 3.14
C ILE A 115 1.34 -11.98 3.24
N SER A 116 2.47 -11.28 3.12
CA SER A 116 3.79 -11.90 3.24
C SER A 116 3.98 -12.53 4.62
N ASP A 117 4.86 -13.53 4.75
CA ASP A 117 5.18 -14.11 6.07
C ASP A 117 5.64 -13.04 7.08
N THR A 118 6.41 -12.03 6.62
CA THR A 118 6.80 -10.87 7.44
C THR A 118 5.58 -10.08 7.89
N GLY A 119 4.63 -9.84 7.00
CA GLY A 119 3.35 -9.21 7.32
C GLY A 119 2.54 -9.99 8.35
N LYS A 120 2.44 -11.32 8.18
CA LYS A 120 1.77 -12.22 9.13
C LYS A 120 2.40 -12.13 10.52
N ILE A 121 3.74 -12.10 10.61
CA ILE A 121 4.47 -11.93 11.87
C ILE A 121 4.16 -10.58 12.52
N ILE A 122 4.17 -9.48 11.76
CA ILE A 122 3.85 -8.14 12.28
C ILE A 122 2.43 -8.10 12.84
N LEU A 123 1.45 -8.54 12.05
CA LEU A 123 0.03 -8.53 12.43
C LEU A 123 -0.22 -9.42 13.64
N PHE A 124 0.40 -10.61 13.67
CA PHE A 124 0.28 -11.53 14.79
C PHE A 124 0.92 -10.99 16.07
N SER A 125 2.05 -10.28 15.95
CA SER A 125 2.71 -9.62 17.08
C SER A 125 1.80 -8.54 17.69
N LEU A 126 1.21 -7.68 16.86
CA LEU A 126 0.27 -6.64 17.30
C LEU A 126 -1.02 -7.24 17.88
N LEU A 127 -1.49 -8.36 17.32
CA LEU A 127 -2.65 -9.08 17.82
C LEU A 127 -2.36 -9.62 19.22
N CYS A 128 -1.26 -10.35 19.40
CA CYS A 128 -0.85 -10.93 20.70
C CYS A 128 -0.70 -9.86 21.78
N ASN A 129 -0.14 -8.71 21.42
CA ASN A 129 0.09 -7.59 22.32
C ASN A 129 -1.11 -6.62 22.45
N ARG A 130 -2.21 -6.88 21.74
CA ARG A 130 -3.46 -6.10 21.85
C ARG A 130 -3.26 -4.61 21.57
N ASN A 131 -2.42 -4.28 20.60
CA ASN A 131 -2.22 -2.90 20.15
C ASN A 131 -3.45 -2.44 19.32
N PHE A 132 -4.62 -2.37 19.93
CA PHE A 132 -5.93 -2.24 19.28
C PHE A 132 -6.43 -0.81 19.06
N SER A 133 -5.61 0.17 19.40
CA SER A 133 -5.91 1.59 19.22
C SER A 133 -4.63 2.42 19.24
N LYS A 134 -4.75 3.70 18.89
CA LYS A 134 -3.65 4.66 18.99
C LYS A 134 -3.09 4.78 20.41
N LYS A 135 -3.91 4.57 21.46
CA LYS A 135 -3.50 4.71 22.87
C LYS A 135 -2.56 3.61 23.34
N CYS A 136 -2.69 2.43 22.76
CA CYS A 136 -1.85 1.28 23.00
C CYS A 136 -0.97 0.98 21.77
N ALA A 137 -0.66 1.98 20.95
CA ALA A 137 0.12 1.79 19.73
C ALA A 137 1.60 1.60 20.02
N ILE A 138 2.30 1.07 19.02
CA ILE A 138 3.76 0.94 19.05
C ILE A 138 4.37 2.11 18.32
N THR A 139 5.23 2.86 19.00
CA THR A 139 5.98 3.96 18.40
C THR A 139 7.41 3.53 18.17
N MET A 140 7.86 3.54 16.91
CA MET A 140 9.25 3.26 16.57
C MET A 140 10.09 4.50 16.88
N GLU A 141 11.08 4.38 17.76
CA GLU A 141 12.04 5.46 18.03
C GLU A 141 13.17 5.44 16.99
N SER A 142 13.53 6.60 16.43
CA SER A 142 14.52 6.70 15.35
C SER A 142 15.96 6.50 15.80
N ASP A 143 16.31 6.93 17.01
CA ASP A 143 17.70 7.29 17.32
C ASP A 143 18.38 6.36 18.33
N HIS A 144 17.67 5.35 18.82
CA HIS A 144 18.21 4.41 19.79
C HIS A 144 17.90 2.97 19.38
N ILE A 145 18.76 2.38 18.54
CA ILE A 145 18.78 0.93 18.27
C ILE A 145 18.78 0.12 19.58
N ASN A 146 19.29 0.70 20.68
CA ASN A 146 19.35 0.08 22.00
C ASN A 146 18.34 0.62 23.01
N SER A 147 17.31 1.38 22.59
CA SER A 147 16.25 1.69 23.55
C SER A 147 15.58 0.39 23.99
N HIS A 148 15.30 0.30 25.30
CA HIS A 148 14.65 -0.84 25.91
C HIS A 148 13.40 -1.25 25.11
N TYR A 149 12.63 -0.26 24.67
CA TYR A 149 11.43 -0.43 23.87
C TYR A 149 11.66 -1.18 22.54
N ASN A 150 12.68 -0.79 21.77
CA ASN A 150 13.03 -1.42 20.50
C ASN A 150 13.52 -2.87 20.69
N ILE A 151 14.27 -3.14 21.76
CA ILE A 151 14.74 -4.49 22.11
C ILE A 151 13.56 -5.39 22.50
N VAL A 152 12.70 -4.86 23.36
CA VAL A 152 11.47 -5.50 23.82
C VAL A 152 10.60 -5.87 22.62
N TRP A 153 10.36 -4.94 21.70
CA TRP A 153 9.60 -5.20 20.47
C TRP A 153 10.24 -6.25 19.56
N LEU A 154 11.57 -6.19 19.35
CA LEU A 154 12.29 -7.19 18.58
C LEU A 154 12.06 -8.60 19.14
N ASN A 155 12.24 -8.76 20.46
CA ASN A 155 12.02 -10.04 21.13
C ASN A 155 10.58 -10.54 20.95
N PHE A 156 9.60 -9.64 20.89
CA PHE A 156 8.21 -10.01 20.60
C PHE A 156 8.00 -10.50 19.20
N THR A 157 8.56 -9.83 18.21
CA THR A 157 8.45 -10.27 16.82
C THR A 157 9.15 -11.62 16.59
N ILE A 158 10.25 -11.89 17.29
CA ILE A 158 10.93 -13.20 17.26
C ILE A 158 10.03 -14.28 17.88
N LEU A 159 9.44 -14.02 19.04
CA LEU A 159 8.52 -14.97 19.68
C LEU A 159 7.30 -15.26 18.78
N ALA A 160 6.71 -14.23 18.20
CA ALA A 160 5.59 -14.34 17.27
C ALA A 160 5.95 -15.18 16.04
N LYS A 161 7.15 -14.97 15.46
CA LYS A 161 7.69 -15.81 14.39
C LYS A 161 7.77 -17.27 14.83
N ASP A 162 8.43 -17.55 15.96
CA ASP A 162 8.66 -18.93 16.40
C ASP A 162 7.34 -19.69 16.60
N ILE A 163 6.32 -18.99 17.12
CA ILE A 163 4.95 -19.52 17.23
C ILE A 163 4.36 -19.83 15.85
N LEU A 164 4.43 -18.90 14.90
CA LEU A 164 3.87 -19.08 13.55
C LEU A 164 4.62 -20.18 12.77
N LEU A 165 5.93 -20.30 12.94
CA LEU A 165 6.74 -21.39 12.38
C LEU A 165 6.33 -22.74 12.98
N LYS A 166 6.19 -22.80 14.30
CA LYS A 166 5.75 -24.02 15.01
C LYS A 166 4.34 -24.44 14.56
N ALA A 167 3.45 -23.47 14.33
CA ALA A 167 2.12 -23.69 13.79
C ALA A 167 2.12 -23.90 12.26
N LYS A 168 3.27 -23.88 11.58
CA LYS A 168 3.40 -24.01 10.12
C LYS A 168 2.58 -22.99 9.31
N ILE A 169 2.28 -21.82 9.89
CA ILE A 169 1.52 -20.74 9.23
C ILE A 169 2.42 -19.92 8.29
N ILE A 170 3.73 -19.91 8.54
CA ILE A 170 4.74 -19.22 7.73
C ILE A 170 5.85 -20.20 7.32
N SER A 171 6.58 -19.87 6.25
CA SER A 171 7.59 -20.77 5.66
C SER A 171 8.93 -20.74 6.41
N GLY A 172 9.48 -21.90 6.78
CA GLY A 172 10.80 -21.99 7.45
C GLY A 172 12.01 -21.68 6.56
N LYS A 173 11.81 -21.44 5.26
CA LYS A 173 12.89 -21.37 4.26
C LYS A 173 13.58 -20.01 4.14
N LYS A 174 13.05 -18.95 4.79
CA LYS A 174 13.57 -17.58 4.63
C LYS A 174 14.30 -17.12 5.90
N LYS A 175 15.51 -16.57 5.74
CA LYS A 175 16.07 -15.64 6.72
C LYS A 175 15.23 -14.38 6.68
N TYR A 176 14.43 -14.21 7.70
CA TYR A 176 13.61 -13.02 7.82
C TYR A 176 14.47 -11.85 8.31
N ALA A 177 14.12 -10.63 7.90
CA ALA A 177 14.93 -9.43 8.16
C ALA A 177 15.14 -9.09 9.65
N PHE A 178 14.40 -9.72 10.58
CA PHE A 178 14.51 -9.51 12.03
C PHE A 178 15.71 -10.21 12.69
N GLU A 179 16.46 -11.07 11.98
CA GLU A 179 17.57 -11.84 12.59
C GLU A 179 18.89 -11.05 12.68
N THR A 180 18.91 -9.75 12.36
CA THR A 180 20.13 -8.90 12.41
C THR A 180 19.98 -7.73 13.37
N ASN A 181 20.92 -7.59 14.31
CA ASN A 181 20.92 -6.57 15.38
C ASN A 181 20.86 -5.11 14.87
N ASN A 182 21.27 -4.86 13.63
CA ASN A 182 21.38 -3.51 13.07
C ASN A 182 20.06 -2.94 12.52
N ASN A 183 18.96 -3.72 12.50
CA ASN A 183 17.76 -3.37 11.73
C ASN A 183 16.45 -3.28 12.52
N LYS A 184 16.50 -2.95 13.82
CA LYS A 184 15.32 -2.86 14.70
C LYS A 184 14.26 -1.87 14.20
N THR A 185 14.67 -0.73 13.64
CA THR A 185 13.79 0.30 13.05
C THR A 185 13.19 -0.11 11.70
N TYR A 186 13.76 -1.11 11.02
CA TYR A 186 13.40 -1.49 9.64
C TYR A 186 12.20 -2.45 9.56
N LEU A 187 11.79 -3.06 10.67
CA LEU A 187 10.75 -4.10 10.72
C LEU A 187 9.40 -3.65 10.14
N MET A 188 8.92 -2.47 10.55
CA MET A 188 7.62 -1.94 10.11
C MET A 188 7.74 -0.86 9.03
N GLN A 189 8.96 -0.42 8.71
CA GLN A 189 9.19 0.64 7.72
C GLN A 189 9.09 0.15 6.28
N ARG A 190 9.34 -1.14 6.03
CA ARG A 190 9.41 -1.70 4.67
C ARG A 190 8.11 -2.32 4.16
N ASP A 191 7.17 -2.67 5.04
CA ASP A 191 5.89 -3.26 4.62
C ASP A 191 4.83 -2.17 4.45
N ASN A 192 4.97 -1.38 3.38
CA ASN A 192 4.10 -0.24 3.08
C ASN A 192 2.69 -0.67 2.68
N ASN A 193 2.52 -1.93 2.26
CA ASN A 193 1.27 -2.40 1.68
C ASN A 193 0.32 -3.00 2.74
N LEU A 194 0.77 -3.24 3.98
CA LEU A 194 -0.09 -3.82 5.02
C LEU A 194 -1.34 -2.99 5.32
N VAL A 195 -1.28 -1.66 5.16
CA VAL A 195 -2.47 -0.80 5.34
C VAL A 195 -3.54 -1.16 4.31
N GLU A 196 -3.14 -1.34 3.05
CA GLU A 196 -4.02 -1.71 1.94
C GLU A 196 -4.48 -3.18 2.06
N GLN A 197 -3.53 -4.10 2.28
CA GLN A 197 -3.80 -5.55 2.38
C GLN A 197 -4.73 -5.93 3.54
N THR A 198 -4.76 -5.13 4.60
CA THR A 198 -5.64 -5.34 5.75
C THR A 198 -6.90 -4.46 5.71
N ASN A 199 -7.13 -3.74 4.60
CA ASN A 199 -8.23 -2.80 4.43
C ASN A 199 -8.34 -1.81 5.61
N GLY A 200 -7.20 -1.25 6.01
CA GLY A 200 -7.09 -0.29 7.10
C GLY A 200 -7.26 -0.86 8.51
N ILE A 201 -7.32 -2.18 8.69
CA ILE A 201 -7.23 -2.78 10.04
C ILE A 201 -5.85 -2.49 10.63
N TYR A 202 -4.76 -2.70 9.88
CA TYR A 202 -3.47 -2.19 10.27
C TYR A 202 -3.37 -0.70 9.94
N GLN A 203 -2.90 0.09 10.90
CA GLN A 203 -2.71 1.54 10.77
C GLN A 203 -1.25 1.89 11.01
N ARG A 204 -0.70 2.71 10.10
CA ARG A 204 0.63 3.31 10.23
C ARG A 204 0.49 4.83 10.11
N LEU A 205 0.72 5.53 11.22
CA LEU A 205 0.72 6.99 11.29
C LEU A 205 2.17 7.45 11.57
N GLY A 206 2.95 7.61 10.49
CA GLY A 206 4.37 7.90 10.59
C GLY A 206 5.14 6.73 11.22
N LYS A 207 5.60 6.91 12.46
CA LYS A 207 6.31 5.90 13.28
C LYS A 207 5.39 5.13 14.24
N VAL A 208 4.08 5.43 14.24
CA VAL A 208 3.10 4.84 15.16
C VAL A 208 2.32 3.73 14.44
N HIS A 209 2.27 2.55 15.03
CA HIS A 209 1.71 1.33 14.45
C HIS A 209 0.71 0.66 15.39
N PHE A 210 -0.48 0.31 14.89
CA PHE A 210 -1.51 -0.37 15.69
C PHE A 210 -2.56 -1.07 14.78
N LEU A 211 -3.41 -1.87 15.40
CA LEU A 211 -4.58 -2.51 14.79
C LEU A 211 -5.84 -1.70 15.14
N ASN A 212 -6.49 -1.09 14.16
CA ASN A 212 -7.76 -0.38 14.32
C ASN A 212 -8.94 -1.34 14.40
N VAL A 213 -8.97 -2.18 15.44
CA VAL A 213 -10.00 -3.20 15.67
C VAL A 213 -11.00 -2.81 16.75
N THR A 214 -10.98 -1.57 17.22
CA THR A 214 -11.93 -1.04 18.21
C THR A 214 -12.98 -0.14 17.58
N ASP A 215 -14.17 -0.09 18.18
CA ASP A 215 -15.21 0.89 17.83
C ASP A 215 -15.01 2.21 18.59
N LYS A 216 -15.90 3.18 18.37
CA LYS A 216 -15.85 4.50 19.02
C LYS A 216 -16.02 4.41 20.55
N GLN A 217 -16.72 3.37 21.02
CA GLN A 217 -16.97 3.05 22.42
C GLN A 217 -15.86 2.20 23.04
N ARG A 218 -14.77 1.93 22.30
CA ARG A 218 -13.63 1.10 22.68
C ARG A 218 -13.95 -0.39 22.86
N ASN A 219 -15.06 -0.87 22.33
CA ASN A 219 -15.29 -2.32 22.24
C ASN A 219 -14.52 -2.91 21.07
N ILE A 220 -14.07 -4.14 21.23
CA ILE A 220 -13.38 -4.89 20.18
C ILE A 220 -14.41 -5.28 19.10
N SER A 221 -14.14 -4.90 17.86
CA SER A 221 -14.89 -5.29 16.69
C SER A 221 -14.56 -6.72 16.27
N VAL A 222 -15.45 -7.66 16.61
CA VAL A 222 -15.35 -9.08 16.23
C VAL A 222 -15.15 -9.24 14.72
N ARG A 223 -15.89 -8.49 13.91
CA ARG A 223 -15.78 -8.53 12.45
C ARG A 223 -14.36 -8.21 11.96
N LYS A 224 -13.75 -7.15 12.49
CA LYS A 224 -12.39 -6.74 12.08
C LYS A 224 -11.34 -7.74 12.58
N LEU A 225 -11.50 -8.26 13.80
CA LEU A 225 -10.60 -9.30 14.30
C LEU A 225 -10.68 -10.59 13.47
N ARG A 226 -11.89 -11.02 13.10
CA ARG A 226 -12.10 -12.19 12.24
C ARG A 226 -11.42 -12.01 10.89
N ALA A 227 -11.58 -10.86 10.25
CA ALA A 227 -10.87 -10.53 9.00
C ALA A 227 -9.34 -10.58 9.18
N LEU A 228 -8.82 -9.99 10.28
CA LEU A 228 -7.39 -10.03 10.60
C LEU A 228 -6.86 -11.46 10.79
N ILE A 229 -7.59 -12.30 11.53
CA ILE A 229 -7.22 -13.70 11.78
C ILE A 229 -7.19 -14.48 10.47
N LYS A 230 -8.20 -14.29 9.60
CA LYS A 230 -8.21 -14.91 8.27
C LYS A 230 -6.99 -14.54 7.45
N LEU A 231 -6.60 -13.27 7.46
CA LEU A 231 -5.41 -12.80 6.74
C LEU A 231 -4.11 -13.41 7.27
N ILE A 232 -4.03 -13.71 8.57
CA ILE A 232 -2.84 -14.32 9.18
C ILE A 232 -2.77 -15.82 8.84
N ILE A 233 -3.90 -16.53 8.79
CA ILE A 233 -3.95 -18.00 8.90
C ILE A 233 -4.37 -18.72 7.61
N THR A 234 -5.35 -18.19 6.87
CA THR A 234 -6.17 -18.96 5.92
C THR A 234 -5.39 -19.67 4.82
N GLU A 235 -4.30 -19.08 4.32
CA GLU A 235 -3.54 -19.66 3.20
C GLU A 235 -2.81 -20.96 3.54
N ASN A 236 -2.43 -21.16 4.81
CA ASN A 236 -1.60 -22.28 5.26
C ASN A 236 -2.26 -23.07 6.40
N PHE A 237 -3.58 -22.97 6.53
CA PHE A 237 -4.35 -23.75 7.49
C PHE A 237 -4.55 -25.17 6.95
N GLU A 238 -4.03 -26.14 7.68
CA GLU A 238 -4.05 -27.56 7.37
C GLU A 238 -4.73 -28.37 8.47
N SER A 239 -4.67 -27.92 9.75
CA SER A 239 -5.20 -28.71 10.86
C SER A 239 -5.53 -27.93 12.13
N VAL A 240 -6.45 -28.49 12.93
CA VAL A 240 -6.88 -27.98 14.24
C VAL A 240 -5.73 -27.79 15.22
N GLU A 241 -4.69 -28.62 15.16
CA GLU A 241 -3.51 -28.50 16.03
C GLU A 241 -2.79 -27.16 15.85
N GLN A 242 -2.74 -26.63 14.62
CA GLN A 242 -2.14 -25.32 14.34
C GLN A 242 -2.87 -24.22 15.10
N ILE A 243 -4.21 -24.27 15.08
CA ILE A 243 -5.07 -23.31 15.77
C ILE A 243 -4.89 -23.42 17.27
N GLN A 244 -4.72 -24.63 17.80
CA GLN A 244 -4.46 -24.82 19.22
C GLN A 244 -3.12 -24.21 19.66
N ILE A 245 -2.07 -24.31 18.83
CA ILE A 245 -0.78 -23.63 19.07
C ILE A 245 -0.99 -22.11 19.14
N ILE A 246 -1.71 -21.54 18.17
CA ILE A 246 -2.00 -20.11 18.11
C ILE A 246 -2.83 -19.64 19.31
N LYS A 247 -3.91 -20.35 19.65
CA LYS A 247 -4.75 -20.07 20.83
C LYS A 247 -3.93 -20.09 22.12
N ASN A 248 -3.08 -21.10 22.28
CA ASN A 248 -2.21 -21.22 23.46
C ASN A 248 -1.20 -20.08 23.54
N ALA A 249 -0.62 -19.66 22.41
CA ALA A 249 0.25 -18.50 22.34
C ALA A 249 -0.48 -17.22 22.75
N ILE A 250 -1.68 -16.96 22.22
CA ILE A 250 -2.49 -15.77 22.54
C ILE A 250 -2.83 -15.70 24.04
N LYS A 251 -3.16 -16.84 24.66
CA LYS A 251 -3.43 -16.94 26.11
C LYS A 251 -2.17 -16.71 26.94
N THR A 252 -1.05 -17.30 26.52
CA THR A 252 0.21 -17.26 27.27
C THR A 252 0.89 -15.90 27.17
N PHE A 253 0.83 -15.26 26.01
CA PHE A 253 1.43 -13.95 25.76
C PHE A 253 0.82 -12.88 26.67
N ALA A 254 -0.52 -12.86 26.77
CA ALA A 254 -1.25 -11.96 27.66
C ALA A 254 -0.85 -12.13 29.13
N ARG A 255 -0.42 -13.32 29.54
CA ARG A 255 0.03 -13.61 30.92
C ARG A 255 1.47 -13.20 31.17
N ILE A 256 2.39 -13.52 30.26
CA ILE A 256 3.83 -13.38 30.48
C ILE A 256 4.32 -11.94 30.22
N GLN A 257 3.70 -11.20 29.30
CA GLN A 257 4.33 -10.02 28.71
C GLN A 257 3.55 -8.72 28.93
N ARG A 258 2.43 -8.78 29.69
CA ARG A 258 1.48 -7.67 29.90
C ARG A 258 2.10 -6.34 30.34
N HIS A 259 3.23 -6.41 31.03
CA HIS A 259 3.88 -5.28 31.69
C HIS A 259 5.01 -4.63 30.86
N LYS A 260 5.40 -5.22 29.73
CA LYS A 260 6.65 -4.83 29.05
C LYS A 260 6.50 -3.82 27.92
N ILE A 261 5.31 -3.62 27.33
CA ILE A 261 5.22 -2.98 26.01
C ILE A 261 4.26 -1.81 25.94
N SER A 262 3.01 -1.95 26.41
CA SER A 262 2.02 -0.90 26.19
C SER A 262 1.76 -0.10 27.47
N PRO A 263 1.84 1.23 27.43
CA PRO A 263 1.45 2.08 28.56
C PRO A 263 -0.04 1.92 28.90
N ASP A 264 -0.88 1.67 27.88
CA ASP A 264 -2.32 1.42 28.02
C ASP A 264 -2.61 -0.09 27.92
N GLN A 265 -2.95 -0.69 29.06
CA GLN A 265 -3.20 -2.13 29.20
C GLN A 265 -4.70 -2.49 29.10
N SER A 266 -5.57 -1.56 28.68
CA SER A 266 -7.04 -1.73 28.70
C SER A 266 -7.55 -2.96 27.95
N TYR A 267 -6.79 -3.47 26.96
CA TYR A 267 -7.17 -4.61 26.12
C TYR A 267 -6.45 -5.92 26.48
N LEU A 268 -5.65 -5.92 27.55
CA LEU A 268 -4.95 -7.11 28.06
C LEU A 268 -5.79 -7.89 29.10
N ASP A 269 -7.10 -7.64 29.13
CA ASP A 269 -8.02 -8.28 30.05
C ASP A 269 -8.48 -9.68 29.57
N ILE A 270 -9.15 -10.40 30.48
CA ILE A 270 -9.69 -11.72 30.18
C ILE A 270 -10.82 -11.67 29.15
N LYS A 271 -11.58 -10.57 29.11
CA LYS A 271 -12.69 -10.36 28.17
C LYS A 271 -12.17 -10.33 26.74
N SER A 272 -11.15 -9.52 26.47
CA SER A 272 -10.49 -9.39 25.17
C SER A 272 -9.87 -10.71 24.73
N THR A 273 -9.24 -11.43 25.66
CA THR A 273 -8.69 -12.77 25.38
C THR A 273 -9.78 -13.76 25.00
N ARG A 274 -10.90 -13.81 25.74
CA ARG A 274 -12.05 -14.66 25.39
C ARG A 274 -12.62 -14.29 24.02
N SER A 275 -12.82 -13.00 23.72
CA SER A 275 -13.33 -12.56 22.43
C SER A 275 -12.47 -13.04 21.26
N ILE A 276 -11.14 -12.99 21.39
CA ILE A 276 -10.24 -13.47 20.33
C ILE A 276 -10.33 -14.98 20.22
N ILE A 277 -10.25 -15.71 21.33
CA ILE A 277 -10.31 -17.18 21.34
C ILE A 277 -11.63 -17.69 20.75
N ASN A 278 -12.76 -17.06 21.09
CA ASN A 278 -14.06 -17.44 20.54
C ASN A 278 -14.09 -17.32 19.01
N ILE A 279 -13.41 -16.32 18.42
CA ILE A 279 -13.33 -16.19 16.95
C ILE A 279 -12.55 -17.36 16.35
N PHE A 280 -11.49 -17.83 17.01
CA PHE A 280 -10.77 -19.02 16.55
C PHE A 280 -11.62 -20.28 16.64
N ASP A 281 -12.41 -20.39 17.71
CA ASP A 281 -13.32 -21.52 17.91
C ASP A 281 -14.41 -21.50 16.82
N GLU A 282 -15.08 -20.38 16.60
CA GLU A 282 -16.15 -20.24 15.60
C GLU A 282 -15.68 -20.45 14.15
N GLU A 283 -14.44 -20.11 13.81
CA GLU A 283 -13.96 -20.15 12.42
C GLU A 283 -13.20 -21.44 12.07
N TYR A 284 -12.66 -22.16 13.04
CA TYR A 284 -11.71 -23.25 12.78
C TYR A 284 -11.90 -24.51 13.63
N LEU A 285 -12.86 -24.55 14.58
CA LEU A 285 -13.18 -25.72 15.43
C LEU A 285 -14.66 -26.07 15.35
#